data_AF-A0A7J7GDR0-F1
#
_entry.id   AF-A0A7J7GDR0-F1
#
_cell.length_a   1.000
_cell.length_b   1.000
_cell.length_c   1.000
_cell.angle_alpha   90.00
_cell.angle_beta   90.00
_cell.angle_gamma   90.00
#
_symmetry.space_group_name_H-M   'P 1'
#
loop_
_entity.id
_entity.type
_entity.pdbx_description
1 polymer ?
#
loop_
_entity_poly.entity_id
_entity_poly.type
_entity_poly.pdbx_seq_one_letter_code
_entity_poly.pdbx_strand_id
1 'polypeptide(L)'
;MADILFQKSQCENVISVVSGFPTASYPPSKLDPRCGSVTEDFLAAVAAFPNPDDKIRSTSFQIQGGGNTGNALTCAARLGLKPRLISKVADDARGRGILEELEADGIDTSFLVVSKEGNSPFTYVIVDKQTKTRTCIHTPGFPPMIPDDLSKSSLLSALDGVRLIYLDGRLHETALVVAREIEEEEEEEEEEEEGREREREVFHPHKG
;
A
#
# COMPACT_ATOMS: atom_id res chain seq x y z
N MET A 1 2.41 5.75 29.50
CA MET A 1 3.18 5.67 28.24
C MET A 1 2.31 6.31 27.18
N ALA A 2 2.77 7.36 26.50
CA ALA A 2 1.96 8.05 25.49
C ALA A 2 2.10 7.32 24.15
N ASP A 3 0.96 6.99 23.54
CA ASP A 3 0.80 6.19 22.33
C ASP A 3 1.57 6.73 21.13
N ILE A 4 2.72 6.11 20.85
CA ILE A 4 3.44 6.22 19.56
C ILE A 4 2.95 5.12 18.61
N LEU A 5 1.79 4.53 18.94
CA LEU A 5 0.99 3.65 18.10
C LEU A 5 0.19 4.45 17.05
N PHE A 6 0.71 5.56 16.52
CA PHE A 6 -0.10 6.37 15.60
C PHE A 6 -0.44 5.62 14.30
N GLN A 7 0.36 4.63 13.88
CA GLN A 7 0.06 3.76 12.72
C GLN A 7 -0.67 2.46 13.11
N LYS A 8 -0.32 1.83 14.24
CA LYS A 8 -1.04 0.64 14.74
C LYS A 8 -2.45 0.97 15.28
N SER A 9 -2.67 2.11 15.95
CA SER A 9 -4.00 2.50 16.44
C SER A 9 -4.96 2.93 15.32
N GLN A 10 -4.45 3.37 14.16
CA GLN A 10 -5.29 3.56 12.97
C GLN A 10 -5.87 2.22 12.52
N CYS A 11 -5.09 1.14 12.60
CA CYS A 11 -5.59 -0.21 12.34
C CYS A 11 -6.59 -0.66 13.42
N GLU A 12 -6.32 -0.44 14.71
CA GLU A 12 -7.23 -0.82 15.81
C GLU A 12 -8.58 -0.08 15.75
N ASN A 13 -8.56 1.20 15.38
CA ASN A 13 -9.78 1.99 15.19
C ASN A 13 -10.57 1.50 13.97
N VAL A 14 -9.91 1.17 12.86
CA VAL A 14 -10.56 0.56 11.67
C VAL A 14 -11.14 -0.82 12.04
N ILE A 15 -10.42 -1.67 12.77
CA ILE A 15 -10.92 -2.97 13.25
C ILE A 15 -12.18 -2.79 14.13
N SER A 16 -12.22 -1.80 15.02
CA SER A 16 -13.41 -1.54 15.85
C SER A 16 -14.61 -1.08 15.02
N VAL A 17 -14.39 -0.29 13.96
CA VAL A 17 -15.45 0.18 13.06
C VAL A 17 -16.00 -0.95 12.20
N VAL A 18 -15.15 -1.87 11.74
CA VAL A 18 -15.55 -3.04 10.94
C VAL A 18 -16.44 -4.01 11.75
N SER A 19 -16.24 -4.08 13.07
CA SER A 19 -17.09 -4.91 13.97
C SER A 19 -18.56 -4.45 14.08
N GLY A 20 -18.89 -3.27 13.56
CA GLY A 20 -20.26 -2.72 13.51
C GLY A 20 -20.97 -2.88 12.15
N PHE A 21 -20.31 -3.41 11.12
CA PHE A 21 -20.93 -3.68 9.83
C PHE A 21 -21.53 -5.09 9.82
N PRO A 22 -22.70 -5.30 9.19
CA PRO A 22 -23.24 -6.65 9.02
C PRO A 22 -22.20 -7.52 8.31
N THR A 23 -21.91 -8.68 8.90
CA THR A 23 -21.04 -9.70 8.32
C THR A 23 -21.71 -10.27 7.07
N ALA A 24 -21.65 -9.52 5.97
CA ALA A 24 -21.90 -10.09 4.67
C ALA A 24 -20.79 -11.11 4.42
N SER A 25 -21.19 -12.38 4.24
CA SER A 25 -20.30 -13.49 3.94
C SER A 25 -19.72 -13.32 2.54
N TYR A 26 -18.72 -12.44 2.40
CA TYR A 26 -17.96 -12.35 1.15
C TYR A 26 -16.95 -13.51 1.12
N PRO A 27 -16.86 -14.26 0.01
CA PRO A 27 -15.89 -15.33 -0.08
C PRO A 27 -14.47 -14.74 0.02
N PRO A 28 -13.56 -15.35 0.81
CA PRO A 28 -12.23 -14.82 1.12
C PRO A 28 -11.22 -14.90 -0.05
N SER A 29 -11.67 -14.97 -1.30
CA SER A 29 -10.90 -15.57 -2.39
C SER A 29 -10.40 -14.62 -3.48
N LYS A 30 -10.59 -13.29 -3.37
CA LYS A 30 -10.11 -12.34 -4.40
C LYS A 30 -9.51 -11.09 -3.72
N LEU A 31 -8.29 -10.75 -4.09
CA LEU A 31 -7.36 -9.85 -3.37
C LEU A 31 -7.27 -8.47 -4.04
N ASP A 32 -6.86 -7.48 -3.26
CA ASP A 32 -6.71 -6.09 -3.69
C ASP A 32 -5.20 -5.72 -3.84
N PRO A 33 -4.68 -5.49 -5.06
CA PRO A 33 -3.37 -4.90 -5.29
C PRO A 33 -3.40 -3.42 -4.93
N ARG A 34 -2.27 -2.94 -4.45
CA ARG A 34 -2.10 -1.55 -4.08
C ARG A 34 -0.77 -1.05 -4.62
N CYS A 35 -0.81 0.13 -5.24
CA CYS A 35 0.37 0.78 -5.76
C CYS A 35 0.65 2.05 -4.94
N GLY A 36 1.87 2.18 -4.44
CA GLY A 36 2.28 3.41 -3.77
C GLY A 36 3.40 3.26 -2.77
N SER A 37 3.52 4.25 -1.89
CA SER A 37 4.68 4.41 -1.01
C SER A 37 4.71 3.43 0.16
N VAL A 38 5.89 2.86 0.34
CA VAL A 38 6.37 2.26 1.60
C VAL A 38 7.59 3.06 2.07
N THR A 39 7.88 3.05 3.36
CA THR A 39 9.03 3.78 3.93
C THR A 39 9.38 3.20 5.30
N GLU A 40 10.60 3.44 5.78
CA GLU A 40 10.97 3.24 7.18
C GLU A 40 10.83 4.58 7.93
N ASP A 41 10.08 4.60 9.02
CA ASP A 41 9.85 5.79 9.83
C ASP A 41 10.72 5.76 11.10
N PHE A 42 11.41 6.88 11.37
CA PHE A 42 12.21 7.15 12.56
C PHE A 42 11.40 8.04 13.48
N LEU A 43 10.66 7.42 14.41
CA LEU A 43 9.73 8.12 15.29
C LEU A 43 10.45 8.58 16.56
N ALA A 44 10.63 9.89 16.71
CA ALA A 44 11.16 10.51 17.92
C ALA A 44 10.06 11.33 18.59
N ALA A 45 9.62 10.92 19.78
CA ALA A 45 8.67 11.73 20.55
C ALA A 45 9.42 12.70 21.46
N VAL A 46 9.01 13.96 21.46
CA VAL A 46 9.65 15.05 22.20
C VAL A 46 8.65 15.72 23.14
N ALA A 47 9.15 16.40 24.18
CA ALA A 47 8.29 17.12 25.12
C ALA A 47 7.58 18.29 24.43
N ALA A 48 8.31 19.03 23.58
CA ALA A 48 7.84 20.09 22.71
C ALA A 48 8.69 20.10 21.43
N PHE A 49 8.14 20.55 20.31
CA PHE A 49 8.91 20.69 19.07
C PHE A 49 10.08 21.70 19.24
N PRO A 50 11.30 21.40 18.75
CA PRO A 50 12.46 22.27 18.92
C PRO A 50 12.36 23.54 18.05
N ASN A 51 12.99 24.63 18.50
CA ASN A 51 13.28 25.75 17.62
C ASN A 51 14.49 25.42 16.72
N PRO A 52 14.72 26.19 15.64
CA PRO A 52 15.96 26.09 14.89
C PRO A 52 17.18 26.23 15.82
N ASP A 53 18.18 25.38 15.62
CA ASP A 53 19.44 25.30 16.39
C ASP A 53 19.33 24.75 17.84
N ASP A 54 18.14 24.33 18.28
CA ASP A 54 17.99 23.67 19.58
C ASP A 54 18.55 22.23 19.56
N LYS A 55 19.20 21.85 20.67
CA LYS A 55 19.56 20.44 20.95
C LYS A 55 18.73 19.89 22.11
N ILE A 56 17.72 19.11 21.78
CA ILE A 56 16.81 18.50 22.76
C ILE A 56 17.01 16.99 22.88
N ARG A 57 16.49 16.40 23.96
CA ARG A 57 16.44 14.96 24.17
C ARG A 57 15.07 14.41 23.78
N SER A 58 15.04 13.30 23.04
CA SER A 58 13.80 12.56 22.82
C SER A 58 13.31 11.91 24.13
N THR A 59 12.00 11.88 24.30
CA THR A 59 11.35 11.16 25.40
C THR A 59 11.18 9.67 25.11
N SER A 60 11.19 9.30 23.83
CA SER A 60 11.19 7.91 23.34
C SER A 60 11.54 7.89 21.85
N PHE A 61 12.03 6.74 21.38
CA PHE A 61 12.43 6.52 19.99
C PHE A 61 11.97 5.13 19.53
N GLN A 62 11.48 5.04 18.29
CA GLN A 62 11.08 3.80 17.63
C GLN A 62 11.41 3.86 16.14
N ILE A 63 11.65 2.70 15.54
CA ILE A 63 11.74 2.51 14.09
C ILE A 63 10.56 1.60 13.72
N GLN A 64 9.79 1.97 12.71
CA GLN A 64 8.61 1.23 12.23
C GLN A 64 8.47 1.37 10.72
N GLY A 65 7.81 0.41 10.08
CA GLY A 65 7.33 0.57 8.71
C GLY A 65 6.29 1.69 8.60
N GLY A 66 6.24 2.31 7.43
CA GLY A 66 5.32 3.39 7.14
C GLY A 66 5.00 3.53 5.67
N GLY A 67 4.56 4.73 5.30
CA GLY A 67 4.04 5.03 3.97
C GLY A 67 2.54 4.81 3.90
N ASN A 68 1.87 5.58 3.05
CA ASN A 68 0.40 5.53 2.99
C ASN A 68 -0.07 4.13 2.57
N THR A 69 0.53 3.60 1.51
CA THR A 69 0.23 2.26 1.02
C THR A 69 0.70 1.19 2.01
N GLY A 70 1.91 1.29 2.56
CA GLY A 70 2.40 0.34 3.57
C GLY A 70 1.46 0.21 4.77
N ASN A 71 1.05 1.34 5.36
CA ASN A 71 0.11 1.36 6.49
C ASN A 71 -1.27 0.77 6.12
N ALA A 72 -1.80 1.15 4.94
CA ALA A 72 -3.10 0.68 4.50
C ALA A 72 -3.11 -0.84 4.25
N LEU A 73 -2.02 -1.37 3.69
CA LEU A 73 -1.82 -2.79 3.46
C LEU A 73 -1.69 -3.59 4.75
N THR A 74 -0.88 -3.11 5.70
CA THR A 74 -0.76 -3.75 7.02
C THR A 74 -2.12 -3.82 7.71
N CYS A 75 -2.93 -2.76 7.63
CA CYS A 75 -4.29 -2.78 8.17
C CYS A 75 -5.16 -3.82 7.47
N ALA A 76 -5.15 -3.83 6.14
CA ALA A 76 -5.93 -4.78 5.33
C ALA A 76 -5.54 -6.24 5.65
N ALA A 77 -4.24 -6.53 5.73
CA ALA A 77 -3.73 -7.85 6.03
C ALA A 77 -4.15 -8.32 7.43
N ARG A 78 -4.08 -7.45 8.44
CA ARG A 78 -4.54 -7.74 9.80
C ARG A 78 -6.05 -7.93 9.92
N LEU A 79 -6.83 -7.39 8.99
CA LEU A 79 -8.28 -7.65 8.85
C LEU A 79 -8.59 -8.96 8.13
N GLY A 80 -7.57 -9.74 7.74
CA GLY A 80 -7.73 -11.04 7.08
C GLY A 80 -7.75 -10.98 5.56
N LEU A 81 -7.50 -9.81 4.96
CA LEU A 81 -7.24 -9.71 3.53
C LEU A 81 -5.80 -10.18 3.23
N LYS A 82 -5.45 -10.36 1.96
CA LYS A 82 -4.10 -10.81 1.56
C LYS A 82 -3.50 -9.87 0.52
N PRO A 83 -3.32 -8.59 0.81
CA PRO A 83 -3.16 -7.62 -0.25
C PRO A 83 -1.80 -7.75 -0.95
N ARG A 84 -1.74 -7.35 -2.23
CA ARG A 84 -0.52 -7.37 -3.06
C ARG A 84 0.06 -5.96 -3.18
N LEU A 85 1.38 -5.81 -3.15
CA LEU A 85 2.05 -4.51 -3.19
C LEU A 85 2.86 -4.32 -4.47
N ILE A 86 2.56 -3.23 -5.17
CA ILE A 86 3.40 -2.64 -6.20
C ILE A 86 4.13 -1.42 -5.60
N SER A 87 5.45 -1.49 -5.48
CA SER A 87 6.29 -0.41 -4.97
C SER A 87 7.75 -0.62 -5.33
N LYS A 88 8.63 0.26 -4.83
CA LYS A 88 10.09 0.15 -5.04
C LYS A 88 10.87 0.50 -3.78
N VAL A 89 11.88 -0.31 -3.50
CA VAL A 89 12.92 -0.07 -2.48
C VAL A 89 14.31 -0.28 -3.10
N ALA A 90 15.36 0.00 -2.35
CA ALA A 90 16.74 -0.36 -2.74
C ALA A 90 17.21 -1.59 -1.96
N ASP A 91 18.24 -2.27 -2.47
CA ASP A 91 18.97 -3.34 -1.80
C ASP A 91 19.90 -2.77 -0.71
N ASP A 92 19.27 -2.11 0.27
CA ASP A 92 19.91 -1.58 1.46
C ASP A 92 19.32 -2.21 2.74
N ALA A 93 19.86 -1.85 3.90
CA ALA A 93 19.37 -2.39 5.17
C ALA A 93 17.89 -2.03 5.43
N ARG A 94 17.45 -0.87 4.96
CA ARG A 94 16.09 -0.34 5.18
C ARG A 94 15.10 -1.06 4.28
N GLY A 95 15.44 -1.27 3.01
CA GLY A 95 14.63 -1.99 2.04
C GLY A 95 14.40 -3.43 2.47
N ARG A 96 15.44 -4.10 2.98
CA ARG A 96 15.30 -5.43 3.60
C ARG A 96 14.39 -5.40 4.82
N GLY A 97 14.54 -4.43 5.72
CA GLY A 97 13.66 -4.29 6.88
C GLY A 97 12.20 -4.03 6.51
N ILE A 98 11.96 -3.17 5.50
CA ILE A 98 10.62 -2.90 4.95
C ILE A 98 10.00 -4.19 4.39
N LEU A 99 10.75 -4.95 3.58
CA LEU A 99 10.27 -6.23 3.03
C LEU A 99 9.93 -7.22 4.13
N GLU A 100 10.84 -7.43 5.09
CA GLU A 100 10.65 -8.35 6.22
C GLU A 100 9.39 -7.99 7.04
N GLU A 101 9.15 -6.70 7.31
CA GLU A 101 7.97 -6.25 8.06
C GLU A 101 6.67 -6.47 7.29
N LEU A 102 6.64 -6.14 5.99
CA LEU A 102 5.46 -6.33 5.14
C LEU A 102 5.09 -7.81 5.01
N GLU A 103 6.09 -8.67 4.77
CA GLU A 103 5.90 -10.12 4.65
C GLU A 103 5.43 -10.73 5.98
N ALA A 104 5.97 -10.25 7.11
CA ALA A 104 5.52 -10.68 8.44
C ALA A 104 4.06 -10.31 8.74
N ASP A 105 3.56 -9.20 8.17
CA ASP A 105 2.13 -8.82 8.24
C ASP A 105 1.26 -9.58 7.21
N GLY A 106 1.84 -10.42 6.35
CA GLY A 106 1.10 -11.25 5.38
C GLY A 106 0.77 -10.53 4.06
N ILE A 107 1.52 -9.48 3.72
CA ILE A 107 1.40 -8.74 2.46
C ILE A 107 2.25 -9.45 1.40
N ASP A 108 1.69 -9.62 0.20
CA ASP A 108 2.40 -10.20 -0.94
C ASP A 108 3.30 -9.13 -1.59
N THR A 109 4.62 -9.32 -1.44
CA THR A 109 5.70 -8.46 -1.92
C THR A 109 6.28 -8.92 -3.25
N SER A 110 5.70 -9.93 -3.92
CA SER A 110 6.23 -10.50 -5.17
C SER A 110 6.33 -9.50 -6.34
N PHE A 111 5.61 -8.38 -6.24
CA PHE A 111 5.61 -7.29 -7.24
C PHE A 111 6.35 -6.04 -6.76
N LEU A 112 7.09 -6.14 -5.66
CA LEU A 112 7.95 -5.07 -5.18
C LEU A 112 9.28 -5.07 -5.93
N VAL A 113 9.65 -3.93 -6.48
CA VAL A 113 10.90 -3.74 -7.21
C VAL A 113 12.03 -3.44 -6.23
N VAL A 114 13.14 -4.18 -6.34
CA VAL A 114 14.35 -3.95 -5.54
C VAL A 114 15.47 -3.42 -6.45
N SER A 115 15.79 -2.14 -6.30
CA SER A 115 16.91 -1.52 -7.00
C SER A 115 18.25 -1.96 -6.39
N LYS A 116 19.23 -2.34 -7.23
CA LYS A 116 20.59 -2.70 -6.75
C LYS A 116 21.41 -1.50 -6.27
N GLU A 117 20.97 -0.29 -6.61
CA GLU A 117 21.66 0.96 -6.30
C GLU A 117 20.72 1.94 -5.60
N GLY A 118 21.32 2.94 -4.92
CA GLY A 118 20.60 4.05 -4.31
C GLY A 118 20.16 3.76 -2.87
N ASN A 119 18.98 4.24 -2.49
CA ASN A 119 18.47 4.17 -1.13
C ASN A 119 16.96 3.90 -1.09
N SER A 120 16.53 3.19 -0.06
CA SER A 120 15.11 3.05 0.27
C SER A 120 14.57 4.33 0.91
N PRO A 121 13.28 4.65 0.74
CA PRO A 121 12.64 5.80 1.37
C PRO A 121 12.62 5.69 2.89
N PHE A 122 12.80 6.82 3.57
CA PHE A 122 12.63 6.91 5.02
C PHE A 122 12.12 8.28 5.46
N THR A 123 11.55 8.35 6.66
CA THR A 123 11.02 9.60 7.21
C THR A 123 11.43 9.78 8.67
N TYR A 124 11.97 10.93 9.03
CA TYR A 124 12.01 11.33 10.43
C TYR A 124 10.66 11.88 10.85
N VAL A 125 10.07 11.30 11.88
CA VAL A 125 8.78 11.71 12.41
C VAL A 125 8.99 12.23 13.83
N ILE A 126 8.93 13.54 13.99
CA ILE A 126 9.02 14.19 15.30
C ILE A 126 7.59 14.33 15.84
N VAL A 127 7.29 13.61 16.92
CA VAL A 127 5.98 13.64 17.59
C VAL A 127 6.04 14.62 18.75
N ASP A 128 5.33 15.73 18.63
CA ASP A 128 5.26 16.76 19.67
C ASP A 128 4.17 16.43 20.69
N LYS A 129 4.57 16.11 21.93
CA LYS A 129 3.63 15.78 23.01
C LYS A 129 2.88 16.98 23.57
N GLN A 130 3.41 18.20 23.43
CA GLN A 130 2.76 19.42 23.90
C GLN A 130 1.59 19.78 22.99
N THR A 131 1.83 19.83 21.68
CA THR A 131 0.81 20.25 20.70
C THR A 131 0.01 19.10 20.09
N LYS A 132 0.40 17.84 20.35
CA LYS A 132 -0.20 16.63 19.74
C LYS A 132 -0.11 16.62 18.21
N THR A 133 0.92 17.23 17.66
CA THR A 133 1.18 17.27 16.22
C THR A 133 2.37 16.37 15.86
N ARG A 134 2.57 16.20 14.56
CA ARG A 134 3.79 15.57 14.03
C ARG A 134 4.42 16.45 12.95
N THR A 135 5.74 16.42 12.88
CA THR A 135 6.51 16.98 11.77
C THR A 135 7.27 15.85 11.09
N CYS A 136 7.13 15.75 9.77
CA CYS A 136 7.75 14.71 8.96
C CYS A 136 8.83 15.32 8.07
N ILE A 137 10.05 14.80 8.16
CA ILE A 137 11.16 15.13 7.25
C ILE A 137 11.43 13.88 6.44
N HIS A 138 10.99 13.90 5.18
CA HIS A 138 10.99 12.74 4.30
C HIS A 138 12.18 12.75 3.35
N THR A 139 12.86 11.61 3.24
CA THR A 139 13.84 11.33 2.20
C THR A 139 13.24 10.33 1.22
N PRO A 140 13.04 10.71 -0.06
CA PRO A 140 12.49 9.80 -1.06
C PRO A 140 13.45 8.66 -1.37
N GLY A 141 12.90 7.56 -1.89
CA GLY A 141 13.70 6.48 -2.44
C GLY A 141 14.37 6.91 -3.74
N PHE A 142 15.56 6.38 -3.99
CA PHE A 142 16.30 6.59 -5.23
C PHE A 142 16.91 5.26 -5.71
N PRO A 143 16.90 4.97 -7.03
CA PRO A 143 16.18 5.68 -8.08
C PRO A 143 14.66 5.64 -7.84
N PRO A 144 13.91 6.65 -8.33
CA PRO A 144 12.45 6.64 -8.22
C PRO A 144 11.87 5.41 -8.93
N MET A 145 10.65 5.02 -8.56
CA MET A 145 9.90 4.06 -9.34
C MET A 145 9.44 4.71 -10.64
N ILE A 146 9.64 4.01 -11.74
CA ILE A 146 9.12 4.37 -13.06
C ILE A 146 8.26 3.21 -13.58
N PRO A 147 7.32 3.43 -14.50
CA PRO A 147 6.49 2.37 -15.05
C PRO A 147 7.28 1.17 -15.61
N ASP A 148 8.40 1.44 -16.28
CA ASP A 148 9.25 0.41 -16.91
C ASP A 148 9.95 -0.53 -15.90
N ASP A 149 9.92 -0.21 -14.60
CA ASP A 149 10.41 -1.12 -13.56
C ASP A 149 9.56 -2.40 -13.45
N LEU A 150 8.32 -2.39 -13.98
CA LEU A 150 7.43 -3.54 -14.06
C LEU A 150 7.25 -3.98 -15.51
N SER A 151 7.49 -5.26 -15.79
CA SER A 151 7.08 -5.81 -17.08
C SER A 151 5.56 -5.84 -17.18
N LYS A 152 5.02 -5.72 -18.41
CA LYS A 152 3.56 -5.85 -18.65
C LYS A 152 3.01 -7.14 -18.05
N SER A 153 3.71 -8.27 -18.19
CA SER A 153 3.31 -9.54 -17.60
C SER A 153 3.25 -9.54 -16.07
N SER A 154 4.17 -8.82 -15.41
CA SER A 154 4.18 -8.70 -13.94
C SER A 154 3.04 -7.82 -13.46
N LEU A 155 2.76 -6.74 -14.20
CA LEU A 155 1.61 -5.87 -13.94
C LEU A 155 0.30 -6.65 -14.04
N LEU A 156 0.05 -7.33 -15.16
CA LEU A 156 -1.14 -8.19 -15.35
C LEU A 156 -1.26 -9.25 -14.26
N SER A 157 -0.16 -9.90 -13.89
CA SER A 157 -0.17 -10.90 -12.80
C SER A 157 -0.49 -10.28 -11.43
N ALA A 158 -0.10 -9.02 -11.19
CA ALA A 158 -0.44 -8.30 -9.98
C ALA A 158 -1.94 -7.95 -9.93
N LEU A 159 -2.51 -7.63 -11.10
CA LEU A 159 -3.90 -7.23 -11.33
C LEU A 159 -4.88 -8.40 -11.50
N ASP A 160 -4.38 -9.64 -11.65
CA ASP A 160 -5.24 -10.82 -11.80
C ASP A 160 -6.20 -11.02 -10.62
N GLY A 161 -7.50 -11.06 -10.95
CA GLY A 161 -8.59 -11.38 -10.03
C GLY A 161 -8.98 -10.24 -9.08
N VAL A 162 -8.66 -9.00 -9.45
CA VAL A 162 -8.74 -7.82 -8.59
C VAL A 162 -10.11 -7.19 -8.59
N ARG A 163 -10.53 -6.70 -7.42
CA ARG A 163 -11.85 -6.07 -7.23
C ARG A 163 -11.79 -4.66 -6.67
N LEU A 164 -10.65 -4.28 -6.12
CA LEU A 164 -10.41 -2.96 -5.55
C LEU A 164 -8.92 -2.65 -5.64
N ILE A 165 -8.62 -1.40 -5.98
CA ILE A 165 -7.25 -0.89 -5.98
C ILE A 165 -7.15 0.34 -5.11
N TYR A 166 -6.03 0.42 -4.39
CA TYR A 166 -5.62 1.62 -3.67
C TYR A 166 -4.36 2.18 -4.30
N LEU A 167 -4.48 3.41 -4.81
CA LEU A 167 -3.39 4.18 -5.39
C LEU A 167 -3.08 5.35 -4.46
N ASP A 168 -1.82 5.49 -4.04
CA ASP A 168 -1.39 6.72 -3.39
C ASP A 168 -0.76 7.70 -4.38
N GLY A 169 -0.70 8.98 -4.00
CA GLY A 169 -0.19 10.04 -4.87
C GLY A 169 1.34 10.11 -4.96
N ARG A 170 2.10 9.16 -4.40
CA ARG A 170 3.58 9.22 -4.40
C ARG A 170 4.15 8.61 -5.67
N LEU A 171 3.67 7.43 -6.06
CA LEU A 171 4.13 6.71 -7.25
C LEU A 171 3.20 6.98 -8.44
N HIS A 172 2.91 8.26 -8.69
CA HIS A 172 1.82 8.70 -9.56
C HIS A 172 1.96 8.23 -11.02
N GLU A 173 3.17 8.19 -11.59
CA GLU A 173 3.37 7.70 -12.96
C GLU A 173 3.01 6.22 -13.08
N THR A 174 3.50 5.39 -12.16
CA THR A 174 3.14 3.97 -12.12
C THR A 174 1.68 3.75 -11.76
N ALA A 175 1.11 4.56 -10.86
CA ALA A 175 -0.30 4.51 -10.51
C ALA A 175 -1.21 4.81 -11.72
N LEU A 176 -0.80 5.72 -12.61
CA LEU A 176 -1.53 6.00 -13.85
C LEU A 176 -1.49 4.82 -14.83
N VAL A 177 -0.34 4.14 -14.95
CA VAL A 177 -0.24 2.93 -15.80
C VAL A 177 -1.07 1.79 -15.23
N VAL A 178 -1.02 1.59 -13.91
CA VAL A 178 -1.88 0.64 -13.21
C VAL A 178 -3.35 0.96 -13.46
N ALA A 179 -3.77 2.22 -13.30
CA ALA A 179 -5.15 2.65 -13.52
C ALA A 179 -5.65 2.35 -14.95
N ARG A 180 -4.83 2.64 -15.96
CA ARG A 180 -5.18 2.41 -17.37
C ARG A 180 -5.29 0.93 -17.71
N GLU A 181 -4.39 0.10 -17.20
CA GLU A 181 -4.44 -1.34 -17.52
C GLU A 181 -5.74 -1.98 -17.00
N ILE A 182 -6.29 -1.50 -15.89
CA ILE A 182 -7.59 -1.98 -15.36
C ILE A 182 -8.74 -1.51 -16.24
N GLU A 183 -8.73 -0.24 -16.68
CA GLU A 183 -9.75 0.28 -17.59
C GLU A 183 -9.77 -0.55 -18.89
N GLU A 184 -8.59 -0.89 -19.43
CA GLU A 184 -8.46 -1.76 -20.61
C GLU A 184 -8.96 -3.19 -20.35
N GLU A 185 -8.65 -3.80 -19.21
CA GLU A 185 -9.15 -5.14 -18.83
C GLU A 185 -10.68 -5.17 -18.66
N GLU A 186 -11.28 -4.13 -18.04
CA GLU A 186 -12.74 -4.04 -17.88
C GLU A 186 -13.44 -3.91 -19.24
N GLU A 187 -12.91 -3.12 -20.18
CA GLU A 187 -13.44 -3.01 -21.54
C GLU A 187 -13.35 -4.34 -22.31
N GLU A 188 -12.22 -5.06 -22.20
CA GLU A 188 -12.06 -6.37 -22.85
C GLU A 188 -13.00 -7.44 -22.28
N GLU A 189 -13.21 -7.47 -20.96
CA GLU A 189 -14.17 -8.39 -20.31
C GLU A 189 -15.62 -8.12 -20.73
N GLU A 190 -16.01 -6.84 -20.84
CA GLU A 190 -17.35 -6.45 -21.33
C GLU A 190 -17.57 -6.87 -22.78
N GLU A 191 -16.58 -6.65 -23.67
CA GLU A 191 -16.65 -7.08 -25.07
C GLU A 191 -16.76 -8.61 -25.22
N GLU A 192 -16.01 -9.36 -24.40
CA GLU A 192 -16.10 -10.82 -24.38
C GLU A 192 -17.47 -11.31 -23.88
N GLU A 193 -18.03 -10.68 -22.85
CA GLU A 193 -19.33 -11.05 -22.30
C GLU A 193 -20.45 -10.75 -23.31
N GLU A 194 -20.43 -9.59 -23.96
CA GLU A 194 -21.34 -9.25 -25.05
C GLU A 194 -21.21 -10.24 -26.23
N GLY A 195 -19.99 -10.64 -26.59
CA GLY A 195 -19.74 -11.64 -27.62
C GLY A 195 -20.37 -12.99 -27.28
N ARG A 196 -20.22 -13.45 -26.03
CA ARG A 196 -20.81 -14.70 -25.54
C ARG A 196 -22.34 -14.64 -25.45
N GLU A 197 -22.92 -13.50 -25.10
CA GLU A 197 -24.38 -13.30 -25.10
C GLU A 197 -24.96 -13.35 -26.52
N ARG A 198 -24.34 -12.65 -27.47
CA ARG A 198 -24.74 -12.69 -28.89
C ARG A 198 -24.69 -14.11 -29.46
N GLU A 199 -23.67 -14.90 -29.13
CA GLU A 199 -23.60 -16.32 -29.53
C GLU A 199 -24.73 -17.17 -28.91
N ARG A 200 -25.11 -16.92 -27.65
CA ARG A 200 -26.22 -17.64 -27.00
C ARG A 200 -27.57 -17.32 -27.66
N GLU A 201 -27.82 -16.07 -28.03
CA GLU A 201 -29.04 -15.67 -28.74
C GLU A 201 -29.13 -16.29 -30.14
N VAL A 202 -28.00 -16.43 -30.84
CA VAL A 202 -27.95 -17.05 -32.18
C VAL A 202 -28.24 -18.56 -32.12
N PHE A 203 -27.77 -19.26 -31.09
CA PHE A 203 -27.91 -20.72 -30.99
C PHE A 203 -29.16 -21.21 -30.23
N HIS A 204 -29.88 -20.33 -29.52
CA HIS A 204 -31.14 -20.67 -28.84
C HIS A 204 -32.24 -19.65 -29.19
N PRO A 205 -32.73 -19.63 -30.45
CA PRO A 205 -33.89 -18.81 -30.78
C PRO A 205 -35.07 -19.31 -29.93
N HIS A 206 -35.73 -18.39 -29.22
CA HIS A 206 -36.93 -18.65 -28.44
C HIS A 206 -37.84 -19.64 -29.19
N LYS A 207 -38.06 -20.83 -28.62
CA LYS A 207 -39.09 -21.76 -29.09
C LYS A 207 -40.45 -21.15 -28.76
N GLY A 208 -40.91 -20.27 -29.64
CA GLY A 208 -42.31 -19.87 -29.75
C GLY A 208 -43.15 -20.96 -30.40
#